data_AF-A0A519R700-F1
#
_entry.id   AF-A0A519R700-F1
#
_cell.length_a   1.000
_cell.length_b   1.000
_cell.length_c   1.000
_cell.angle_alpha   90.00
_cell.angle_beta   90.00
_cell.angle_gamma   90.00
#
_symmetry.space_group_name_H-M   'P 1'
#
loop_
_entity.id
_entity.type
_entity.pdbx_description
1 polymer ?
#
loop_
_entity_poly.entity_id
_entity_poly.type
_entity_poly.pdbx_seq_one_letter_code
_entity_poly.pdbx_strand_id
1 'polypeptide(L)'
;ADELRFVKKHKHVPNALLILHSKELKQASDKGYINVYQQVEIDNTLTRLCDAMGKCERIKNTIFPTTYSMYIRFTLCLFLILLPFGLNDLIGWLQIPLVTTIGVAFFLIEKMAIHLQDPFESRPTDTPVTAISNNIEKNLMQMVNEYRDEFEEDRIQAAANEHHIEPLKNTYFVL
;
A
#
# COMPACT_ATOMS: atom_id res chain seq x y z
N ALA A 1 -17.25 -16.73 9.40
CA ALA A 1 -18.35 -16.62 8.41
C ALA A 1 -19.08 -15.27 8.51
N ASP A 2 -19.33 -14.76 9.73
CA ASP A 2 -20.09 -13.52 9.93
C ASP A 2 -19.36 -12.25 9.48
N GLU A 3 -18.03 -12.19 9.63
CA GLU A 3 -17.23 -11.03 9.21
C GLU A 3 -17.22 -10.85 7.70
N LEU A 4 -17.07 -11.94 6.94
CA LEU A 4 -17.17 -11.90 5.48
C LEU A 4 -18.54 -11.39 5.02
N ARG A 5 -19.62 -11.79 5.73
CA ARG A 5 -20.97 -11.31 5.45
C ARG A 5 -21.13 -9.83 5.77
N PHE A 6 -20.52 -9.36 6.87
CA PHE A 6 -20.48 -7.95 7.23
C PHE A 6 -19.81 -7.13 6.13
N VAL A 7 -18.58 -7.49 5.74
CA VAL A 7 -17.80 -6.77 4.72
C VAL A 7 -18.52 -6.73 3.38
N LYS A 8 -19.09 -7.86 2.93
CA LYS A 8 -19.85 -7.93 1.66
C LYS A 8 -21.08 -7.02 1.61
N LYS A 9 -21.64 -6.62 2.76
CA LYS A 9 -22.79 -5.71 2.82
C LYS A 9 -22.38 -4.25 2.61
N HIS A 10 -21.12 -3.90 2.85
CA HIS A 10 -20.64 -2.53 2.74
C HIS A 10 -20.15 -2.22 1.31
N LYS A 11 -20.50 -1.04 0.81
CA LYS A 11 -20.02 -0.52 -0.49
C LYS A 11 -18.51 -0.26 -0.47
N HIS A 12 -17.98 0.17 0.68
CA HIS A 12 -16.57 0.49 0.85
C HIS A 12 -15.85 -0.59 1.66
N VAL A 13 -15.35 -1.60 0.97
CA VAL A 13 -14.74 -2.80 1.58
C VAL A 13 -13.55 -2.46 2.50
N PRO A 14 -12.57 -1.62 2.11
CA PRO A 14 -11.42 -1.33 2.98
C PRO A 14 -11.81 -0.65 4.30
N ASN A 15 -12.80 0.25 4.24
CA ASN A 15 -13.31 0.91 5.45
C ASN A 15 -14.09 -0.06 6.35
N ALA A 16 -14.81 -1.02 5.76
CA ALA A 16 -15.49 -2.07 6.54
C ALA A 16 -14.50 -2.96 7.31
N LEU A 17 -13.31 -3.22 6.75
CA LEU A 17 -12.25 -3.94 7.45
C LEU A 17 -11.69 -3.14 8.64
N LEU A 18 -11.47 -1.84 8.47
CA LEU A 18 -11.04 -0.98 9.59
C LEU A 18 -12.05 -0.96 10.74
N ILE A 19 -13.36 -0.95 10.43
CA ILE A 19 -14.42 -1.04 11.44
C ILE A 19 -14.34 -2.37 12.21
N LEU A 20 -14.03 -3.47 11.54
CA LEU A 20 -13.83 -4.77 12.20
C LEU A 20 -12.62 -4.74 13.13
N HIS A 21 -11.50 -4.18 12.71
CA HIS A 21 -10.32 -4.02 13.58
C HIS A 21 -10.60 -3.16 14.81
N SER A 22 -11.32 -2.03 14.65
CA SER A 22 -11.73 -1.21 15.80
C SER A 22 -12.65 -1.97 16.76
N LYS A 23 -13.53 -2.83 16.23
CA LYS A 23 -14.39 -3.70 17.05
C LYS A 23 -13.58 -4.72 17.85
N GLU A 24 -12.60 -5.37 17.22
CA GLU A 24 -11.70 -6.32 17.90
C GLU A 24 -10.87 -5.63 18.98
N LEU A 25 -10.32 -4.45 18.67
CA LEU A 25 -9.56 -3.64 19.63
C LEU A 25 -10.40 -3.30 20.86
N LYS A 26 -11.64 -2.90 20.66
CA LYS A 26 -12.58 -2.64 21.76
C LYS A 26 -12.84 -3.89 22.59
N GLN A 27 -13.08 -5.03 21.94
CA GLN A 27 -13.30 -6.29 22.66
C GLN A 27 -12.07 -6.75 23.44
N ALA A 28 -10.85 -6.52 22.93
CA ALA A 28 -9.62 -6.82 23.64
C ALA A 28 -9.44 -5.95 24.89
N SER A 29 -9.78 -4.66 24.78
CA SER A 29 -9.77 -3.71 25.91
C SER A 29 -10.82 -4.09 26.97
N ASP A 30 -12.06 -4.37 26.55
CA ASP A 30 -13.16 -4.78 27.44
C ASP A 30 -12.83 -6.07 28.21
N LYS A 31 -12.04 -6.97 27.63
CA LYS A 31 -11.57 -8.22 28.26
C LYS A 31 -10.31 -8.04 29.12
N GLY A 32 -9.71 -6.85 29.15
CA GLY A 32 -8.49 -6.56 29.90
C GLY A 32 -7.22 -7.18 29.31
N TYR A 33 -7.23 -7.60 28.03
CA TYR A 33 -6.02 -8.13 27.37
C TYR A 33 -5.00 -7.04 27.03
N ILE A 34 -5.45 -5.81 26.91
CA ILE A 34 -4.63 -4.63 26.63
C ILE A 34 -4.97 -3.53 27.62
N ASN A 35 -3.99 -2.70 27.96
CA ASN A 35 -4.22 -1.51 28.78
C ASN A 35 -4.67 -0.30 27.92
N VAL A 36 -5.12 0.77 28.58
CA VAL A 36 -5.63 1.98 27.92
C VAL A 36 -4.57 2.63 27.02
N TYR A 37 -3.30 2.66 27.43
CA TYR A 37 -2.22 3.24 26.61
C TYR A 37 -1.98 2.43 25.35
N GLN A 38 -1.93 1.10 25.45
CA GLN A 38 -1.82 0.19 24.30
C GLN A 38 -3.02 0.34 23.36
N GLN A 39 -4.23 0.48 23.90
CA GLN A 39 -5.42 0.72 23.10
C GLN A 39 -5.30 2.01 22.28
N VAL A 40 -4.84 3.10 22.90
CA VAL A 40 -4.63 4.40 22.21
C VAL A 40 -3.59 4.27 21.10
N GLU A 41 -2.48 3.58 21.34
CA GLU A 41 -1.44 3.39 20.32
C GLU A 41 -1.91 2.56 19.12
N ILE A 42 -2.71 1.52 19.36
CA ILE A 42 -3.29 0.71 18.27
C ILE A 42 -4.36 1.53 17.52
N ASP A 43 -5.19 2.30 18.21
CA ASP A 43 -6.19 3.17 17.59
C ASP A 43 -5.54 4.28 16.72
N ASN A 44 -4.42 4.84 17.17
CA ASN A 44 -3.58 5.74 16.35
C ASN A 44 -3.09 5.05 15.07
N THR A 45 -2.74 3.76 15.15
CA THR A 45 -2.35 2.98 13.97
C THR A 45 -3.52 2.76 13.01
N LEU A 46 -4.73 2.48 13.52
CA LEU A 46 -5.95 2.38 12.71
C LEU A 46 -6.28 3.72 12.02
N THR A 47 -6.12 4.84 12.74
CA THR A 47 -6.29 6.18 12.18
C THR A 47 -5.32 6.43 11.02
N ARG A 48 -4.04 6.06 11.19
CA ARG A 48 -3.04 6.16 10.11
C ARG A 48 -3.37 5.30 8.89
N LEU A 49 -3.95 4.12 9.09
CA LEU A 49 -4.42 3.27 7.98
C LEU A 49 -5.61 3.91 7.25
N CYS A 50 -6.55 4.51 7.98
CA CYS A 50 -7.67 5.25 7.41
C CYS A 50 -7.18 6.44 6.57
N ASP A 51 -6.22 7.21 7.09
CA ASP A 51 -5.61 8.33 6.37
C ASP A 51 -4.89 7.88 5.09
N ALA A 52 -4.15 6.77 5.15
CA ALA A 52 -3.47 6.21 3.99
C ALA A 52 -4.48 5.74 2.92
N MET A 53 -5.55 5.06 3.32
CA MET A 53 -6.66 4.66 2.45
C MET A 53 -7.28 5.88 1.76
N GLY A 54 -7.61 6.93 2.51
CA GLY A 54 -8.17 8.16 1.95
C GLY A 54 -7.21 8.88 0.98
N LYS A 55 -5.90 8.84 1.24
CA LYS A 55 -4.88 9.36 0.29
C LYS A 55 -4.88 8.56 -1.02
N CYS A 56 -4.93 7.25 -0.96
CA CYS A 56 -5.00 6.38 -2.15
C CYS A 56 -6.28 6.63 -2.96
N GLU A 57 -7.43 6.77 -2.28
CA GLU A 57 -8.70 7.12 -2.93
C GLU A 57 -8.63 8.49 -3.61
N ARG A 58 -8.02 9.49 -2.99
CA ARG A 58 -7.82 10.80 -3.61
C ARG A 58 -6.95 10.71 -4.86
N ILE A 59 -5.85 9.97 -4.81
CA ILE A 59 -4.99 9.76 -5.99
C ILE A 59 -5.78 9.08 -7.10
N LYS A 60 -6.54 8.02 -6.79
CA LYS A 60 -7.34 7.28 -7.78
C LYS A 60 -8.50 8.10 -8.38
N ASN A 61 -9.19 8.87 -7.56
CA ASN A 61 -10.42 9.59 -7.96
C ASN A 61 -10.15 11.02 -8.44
N THR A 62 -8.91 11.50 -8.41
CA THR A 62 -8.58 12.82 -8.96
C THR A 62 -8.67 12.75 -10.48
N ILE A 63 -9.78 13.24 -11.02
CA ILE A 63 -9.98 13.30 -12.47
C ILE A 63 -9.07 14.40 -13.02
N PHE A 64 -8.05 14.01 -13.81
CA PHE A 64 -7.32 14.96 -14.62
C PHE A 64 -8.28 15.54 -15.67
N PRO A 65 -8.47 16.87 -15.75
CA PRO A 65 -9.48 17.41 -16.63
C PRO A 65 -9.13 17.10 -18.08
N THR A 66 -10.05 16.44 -18.78
CA THR A 66 -9.86 15.99 -20.17
C THR A 66 -9.47 17.13 -21.12
N THR A 67 -9.88 18.35 -20.79
CA THR A 67 -9.52 19.58 -21.51
C THR A 67 -8.01 19.83 -21.53
N TYR A 68 -7.27 19.50 -20.45
CA TYR A 68 -5.82 19.66 -20.44
C TYR A 68 -5.15 18.71 -21.43
N SER A 69 -5.53 17.44 -21.42
CA SER A 69 -5.01 16.45 -22.39
C SER A 69 -5.32 16.86 -23.83
N MET A 70 -6.50 17.45 -24.07
CA MET A 70 -6.86 18.01 -25.39
C MET A 70 -5.97 19.19 -25.79
N TYR A 71 -5.70 20.15 -24.90
CA TYR A 71 -4.82 21.29 -25.19
C TYR A 71 -3.36 20.90 -25.41
N ILE A 72 -2.86 19.92 -24.65
CA ILE A 72 -1.51 19.36 -24.85
C ILE A 72 -1.43 18.72 -26.24
N ARG A 73 -2.39 17.86 -26.60
CA ARG A 73 -2.45 17.22 -27.91
C ARG A 73 -2.52 18.23 -29.06
N PHE A 74 -3.36 19.26 -28.90
CA PHE A 74 -3.52 20.32 -29.90
C PHE A 74 -2.22 21.11 -30.09
N THR A 75 -1.60 21.55 -29.00
CA THR A 75 -0.34 22.31 -29.05
C THR A 75 0.79 21.46 -29.62
N LEU A 76 0.87 20.17 -29.26
CA LEU A 76 1.86 19.24 -29.81
C LEU A 76 1.67 19.02 -31.30
N CYS A 77 0.43 18.90 -31.78
CA CYS A 77 0.14 18.80 -33.20
C CYS A 77 0.53 20.08 -33.95
N LEU A 78 0.17 21.25 -33.41
CA LEU A 78 0.56 22.54 -33.96
C LEU A 78 2.08 22.66 -34.04
N PHE A 79 2.80 22.30 -32.98
CA PHE A 79 4.26 22.31 -32.94
C PHE A 79 4.87 21.44 -34.04
N LEU A 80 4.38 20.21 -34.24
CA LEU A 80 4.89 19.31 -35.28
C LEU A 80 4.57 19.80 -36.71
N ILE A 81 3.45 20.48 -36.91
CA ILE A 81 3.10 21.10 -38.20
C ILE A 81 4.00 22.31 -38.49
N LEU A 82 4.35 23.10 -37.47
CA LEU A 82 5.22 24.27 -37.61
C LEU A 82 6.70 23.88 -37.73
N LEU A 83 7.11 22.75 -37.14
CA LEU A 83 8.48 22.24 -37.14
C LEU A 83 9.14 22.23 -38.54
N PRO A 84 8.54 21.67 -39.62
CA PRO A 84 9.15 21.67 -40.94
C PRO A 84 9.40 23.08 -41.51
N PHE A 85 8.61 24.09 -41.15
CA PHE A 85 8.84 25.47 -41.59
C PHE A 85 10.06 26.11 -40.91
N GLY A 86 10.43 25.64 -39.72
CA GLY A 86 11.62 26.09 -39.00
C GLY A 86 12.93 25.46 -39.50
N LEU A 87 12.88 24.39 -40.28
CA LEU A 87 14.04 23.60 -40.73
C LEU A 87 14.58 24.02 -42.12
N ASN A 88 14.23 25.22 -42.61
CA ASN A 88 14.48 25.64 -43.99
C ASN A 88 15.96 25.56 -44.44
N ASP A 89 16.17 25.29 -45.73
CA ASP A 89 17.45 25.28 -46.50
C ASP A 89 18.63 24.40 -46.03
N LEU A 90 18.66 23.84 -44.80
CA LEU A 90 19.84 23.09 -44.31
C LEU A 90 19.83 21.57 -44.61
N ILE A 91 18.67 20.94 -44.85
CA ILE A 91 18.53 19.47 -44.72
C ILE A 91 17.90 18.78 -45.95
N GLY A 92 17.22 19.51 -46.84
CA GLY A 92 16.62 18.95 -48.06
C GLY A 92 15.67 17.77 -47.78
N TRP A 93 15.79 16.67 -48.53
CA TRP A 93 14.92 15.49 -48.40
C TRP A 93 15.04 14.78 -47.05
N LEU A 94 16.15 14.95 -46.33
CA LEU A 94 16.38 14.36 -45.01
C LEU A 94 15.48 15.00 -43.92
N GLN A 95 14.82 16.12 -44.23
CA GLN A 95 13.86 16.77 -43.34
C GLN A 95 12.67 15.87 -43.01
N ILE A 96 12.17 15.10 -43.99
CA ILE A 96 11.00 14.23 -43.82
C ILE A 96 11.23 13.16 -42.75
N PRO A 97 12.28 12.31 -42.82
CA PRO A 97 12.53 11.31 -41.78
C PRO A 97 12.92 11.94 -40.44
N LEU A 98 13.58 13.11 -40.43
CA LEU A 98 13.93 13.81 -39.19
C LEU A 98 12.69 14.30 -38.43
N VAL A 99 11.79 15.02 -39.11
CA VAL A 99 10.53 15.51 -38.52
C VAL A 99 9.65 14.34 -38.08
N THR A 100 9.59 13.26 -38.86
CA THR A 100 8.87 12.04 -38.50
C THR A 100 9.42 11.42 -37.21
N THR A 101 10.74 11.31 -37.08
CA THR A 101 11.39 10.73 -35.90
C THR A 101 11.12 11.56 -34.65
N ILE A 102 11.24 12.89 -34.76
CA ILE A 102 10.92 13.84 -33.68
C ILE A 102 9.44 13.71 -33.30
N GLY A 103 8.54 13.67 -34.28
CA GLY A 103 7.10 13.51 -34.06
C GLY A 103 6.75 12.22 -33.29
N VAL A 104 7.34 11.09 -33.69
CA VAL A 104 7.17 9.82 -32.98
C VAL A 104 7.64 9.92 -31.53
N ALA A 105 8.81 10.54 -31.29
CA ALA A 105 9.33 10.72 -29.93
C ALA A 105 8.38 11.57 -29.06
N PHE A 106 7.89 12.71 -29.56
CA PHE A 106 6.95 13.57 -28.83
C PHE A 106 5.61 12.88 -28.57
N PHE A 107 5.05 12.16 -29.54
CA PHE A 107 3.82 11.40 -29.34
C PHE A 107 3.99 10.25 -28.35
N LEU A 108 5.16 9.60 -28.32
CA LEU A 108 5.47 8.57 -27.33
C LEU A 108 5.49 9.16 -25.91
N ILE A 109 6.14 10.31 -25.73
CA ILE A 109 6.19 11.03 -24.44
C ILE A 109 4.78 11.41 -23.98
N GLU A 110 3.97 11.98 -24.87
CA GLU A 110 2.57 12.34 -24.55
C GLU A 110 1.77 11.13 -24.07
N LYS A 111 1.89 9.99 -24.78
CA LYS A 111 1.20 8.75 -24.40
C LYS A 111 1.67 8.24 -23.04
N MET A 112 2.98 8.25 -22.79
CA MET A 112 3.52 7.85 -21.48
C MET A 112 3.03 8.76 -20.35
N ALA A 113 2.94 10.07 -20.58
CA ALA A 113 2.40 11.01 -19.60
C ALA A 113 0.93 10.72 -19.26
N ILE A 114 0.11 10.40 -20.27
CA ILE A 114 -1.30 10.00 -20.05
C ILE A 114 -1.37 8.71 -19.26
N HIS A 115 -0.53 7.72 -19.57
CA HIS A 115 -0.49 6.48 -18.78
C HIS A 115 -0.10 6.76 -17.32
N LEU A 116 0.87 7.63 -17.07
CA LEU A 116 1.34 7.93 -15.71
C LEU A 116 0.31 8.66 -14.84
N GLN A 117 -0.74 9.25 -15.43
CA GLN A 117 -1.81 9.94 -14.69
C GLN A 117 -2.65 8.99 -13.83
N ASP A 118 -2.81 7.73 -14.25
CA ASP A 118 -3.72 6.76 -13.60
C ASP A 118 -2.96 5.55 -13.01
N PRO A 119 -2.23 5.70 -11.88
CA PRO A 119 -1.24 4.71 -11.42
C PRO A 119 -1.81 3.40 -10.86
N PHE A 120 -3.13 3.23 -10.82
CA PHE A 120 -3.83 2.12 -10.15
C PHE A 120 -4.83 1.37 -11.06
N GLU A 121 -4.65 1.43 -12.38
CA GLU A 121 -5.52 0.79 -13.38
C GLU A 121 -5.10 -0.65 -13.74
N SER A 122 -4.16 -1.23 -12.98
CA SER A 122 -3.69 -2.62 -13.14
C SER A 122 -3.00 -2.91 -14.48
N ARG A 123 -2.36 -1.91 -15.09
CA ARG A 123 -1.52 -2.08 -16.28
C ARG A 123 -0.11 -2.56 -15.87
N PRO A 124 0.68 -3.18 -16.78
CA PRO A 124 2.02 -3.67 -16.45
C PRO A 124 3.00 -2.60 -15.96
N THR A 125 2.77 -1.34 -16.34
CA THR A 125 3.57 -0.17 -15.96
C THR A 125 3.04 0.56 -14.73
N ASP A 126 1.90 0.13 -14.19
CA ASP A 126 1.26 0.77 -13.03
C ASP A 126 1.90 0.31 -11.72
N THR A 127 1.45 0.92 -10.63
CA THR A 127 1.91 0.53 -9.29
C THR A 127 1.49 -0.92 -9.01
N PRO A 128 2.42 -1.83 -8.65
CA PRO A 128 2.11 -3.24 -8.46
C PRO A 128 1.46 -3.49 -7.09
N VAL A 129 0.23 -3.00 -6.91
CA VAL A 129 -0.52 -3.04 -5.64
C VAL A 129 -0.69 -4.46 -5.09
N THR A 130 -0.90 -5.45 -5.97
CA THR A 130 -1.02 -6.87 -5.58
C THR A 130 0.30 -7.41 -5.05
N ALA A 131 1.43 -7.07 -5.68
CA ALA A 131 2.74 -7.52 -5.22
C ALA A 131 3.07 -6.89 -3.85
N ILE A 132 2.74 -5.61 -3.66
CA ILE A 132 2.89 -4.93 -2.38
C ILE A 132 2.03 -5.60 -1.30
N SER A 133 0.75 -5.89 -1.60
CA SER A 133 -0.15 -6.59 -0.68
C SER A 133 0.38 -7.97 -0.28
N ASN A 134 0.85 -8.76 -1.25
CA ASN A 134 1.41 -10.09 -0.98
C ASN A 134 2.67 -10.02 -0.12
N ASN A 135 3.50 -8.98 -0.30
CA ASN A 135 4.68 -8.78 0.54
C ASN A 135 4.30 -8.38 1.96
N ILE A 136 3.29 -7.52 2.13
CA ILE A 136 2.77 -7.16 3.47
C ILE A 136 2.23 -8.42 4.17
N GLU A 137 1.45 -9.24 3.49
CA GLU A 137 0.93 -10.50 4.03
C GLU A 137 2.06 -11.43 4.50
N LYS A 138 3.09 -11.64 3.66
CA LYS A 138 4.25 -12.46 4.01
C LYS A 138 4.98 -11.92 5.23
N ASN A 139 5.23 -10.61 5.28
CA ASN A 139 5.92 -9.97 6.41
C ASN A 139 5.12 -10.13 7.71
N LEU A 140 3.79 -9.92 7.67
CA LEU A 140 2.94 -10.10 8.84
C LEU A 140 2.89 -11.56 9.31
N MET A 141 2.79 -12.52 8.39
CA MET A 141 2.83 -13.94 8.71
C MET A 141 4.17 -14.34 9.31
N GLN A 142 5.28 -13.82 8.78
CA GLN A 142 6.61 -14.06 9.31
C GLN A 142 6.73 -13.53 10.74
N MET A 143 6.31 -12.28 10.99
CA MET A 143 6.34 -11.70 12.34
C MET A 143 5.51 -12.52 13.35
N VAL A 144 4.34 -13.00 12.95
CA VAL A 144 3.48 -13.83 13.83
C VAL A 144 4.14 -15.19 14.11
N ASN A 145 4.75 -15.81 13.11
CA ASN A 145 5.44 -17.10 13.30
C ASN A 145 6.71 -16.94 14.15
N GLU A 146 7.55 -15.94 13.87
CA GLU A 146 8.75 -15.66 14.69
C GLU A 146 8.38 -15.36 16.14
N TYR A 147 7.34 -14.54 16.36
CA TYR A 147 6.83 -14.29 17.71
C TYR A 147 6.29 -15.55 18.38
N ARG A 148 5.56 -16.41 17.65
CA ARG A 148 5.09 -17.67 18.22
C ARG A 148 6.28 -18.55 18.61
N ASP A 149 7.22 -18.75 17.71
CA ASP A 149 8.29 -19.72 17.88
C ASP A 149 9.24 -19.27 19.02
N GLU A 150 9.61 -17.99 19.11
CA GLU A 150 10.47 -17.44 20.17
C GLU A 150 9.81 -17.50 21.56
N PHE A 151 8.51 -17.19 21.67
CA PHE A 151 7.81 -17.14 22.96
C PHE A 151 7.12 -18.45 23.37
N GLU A 152 6.83 -19.37 22.43
CA GLU A 152 6.44 -20.75 22.76
C GLU A 152 7.64 -21.55 23.27
N GLU A 153 8.84 -21.37 22.68
CA GLU A 153 10.07 -21.97 23.20
C GLU A 153 10.34 -21.50 24.65
N ASP A 154 10.23 -20.20 24.94
CA ASP A 154 10.39 -19.67 26.30
C ASP A 154 9.35 -20.24 27.29
N ARG A 155 8.10 -20.45 26.85
CA ARG A 155 7.07 -21.09 27.68
C ARG A 155 7.36 -22.56 27.95
N ILE A 156 7.88 -23.30 26.97
CA ILE A 156 8.29 -24.70 27.12
C ILE A 156 9.51 -24.79 28.04
N GLN A 157 10.48 -23.89 27.90
CA GLN A 157 11.66 -23.80 28.76
C GLN A 157 11.29 -23.47 30.22
N ALA A 158 10.38 -22.51 30.42
CA ALA A 158 9.88 -22.14 31.74
C ALA A 158 9.12 -23.30 32.42
N ALA A 159 8.24 -23.98 31.67
CA ALA A 159 7.53 -25.15 32.17
C ALA A 159 8.46 -26.33 32.46
N ALA A 160 9.51 -26.54 31.66
CA ALA A 160 10.53 -27.55 31.92
C ALA A 160 11.37 -27.26 33.17
N ASN A 161 11.66 -25.98 33.45
CA ASN A 161 12.42 -25.54 34.62
C ASN A 161 11.60 -25.58 35.92
N GLU A 162 10.27 -25.38 35.86
CA GLU A 162 9.39 -25.55 37.03
C GLU A 162 9.34 -27.00 37.53
N HIS A 163 9.53 -27.99 36.66
CA HIS A 163 9.58 -29.40 37.03
C HIS A 163 10.90 -29.87 37.67
N HIS A 164 11.95 -29.04 37.70
CA HIS A 164 13.26 -29.36 38.31
C HIS A 164 13.49 -28.68 39.68
N ILE A 165 12.47 -28.08 40.29
CA ILE A 165 12.62 -27.55 41.66
C ILE A 165 12.59 -28.73 42.65
N GLU A 166 13.76 -29.27 42.99
CA GLU A 166 13.91 -30.20 44.11
C GLU A 166 13.48 -29.49 45.42
N PRO A 167 12.71 -30.15 46.30
CA PRO A 167 12.32 -29.55 47.57
C PRO A 167 13.57 -29.26 48.40
N LEU A 168 13.73 -28.00 48.81
CA LEU A 168 14.80 -27.55 49.71
C LEU A 168 14.85 -28.45 50.95
N LYS A 169 15.88 -29.31 51.01
CA LYS A 169 16.02 -30.38 52.00
C LYS A 169 16.48 -29.90 53.40
N ASN A 170 16.31 -28.62 53.73
CA ASN A 170 16.73 -28.10 55.03
C ASN A 170 15.93 -26.86 55.45
N THR A 171 14.75 -27.10 56.03
CA THR A 171 14.07 -26.11 56.85
C THR A 171 14.58 -26.26 58.28
N TYR A 172 15.67 -25.58 58.64
CA TYR A 172 16.00 -25.40 60.05
C TYR A 172 15.17 -24.24 60.60
N PHE A 173 14.27 -24.64 61.49
CA PHE A 173 13.59 -23.88 62.51
C PHE A 173 14.56 -22.92 63.21
N VAL A 174 14.25 -21.63 63.26
CA VAL A 174 14.89 -20.69 64.18
C VAL A 174 13.78 -20.14 65.07
N LEU A 175 13.88 -20.48 66.35
CA LEU A 175 13.12 -19.92 67.47
C LEU A 175 13.50 -18.45 67.70
#